data_AF-A0A2A6L7V3-F1
#
_entry.id   AF-A0A2A6L7V3-F1
#
_cell.length_a   1.000
_cell.length_b   1.000
_cell.length_c   1.000
_cell.angle_alpha   90.00
_cell.angle_beta   90.00
_cell.angle_gamma   90.00
#
_symmetry.space_group_name_H-M   'P 1'
#
loop_
_entity.id
_entity.type
_entity.pdbx_description
1 polymer ?
#
loop_
_entity_poly.entity_id
_entity_poly.type
_entity_poly.pdbx_seq_one_letter_code
_entity_poly.pdbx_strand_id
1 'polypeptide(L)'
;MRSLRYTLKKGRDTVKETAPRRLPAPASGIALSALSELEVLARNVDHFVCDFAHSVLSDPATNSENMREIVSSARPDHKFSVAYYQTMKLVLSRLGAKRVLVSQTAGRRAFARLGHSQDVFELAAQLTLQLADDGSITIDQLDDQSPVAHSRVIVVAIFAAMLSLLTETDDADRDAIISAATDLAAAVQVTIQDLYQKKDISALASLLKRCASHV
;
A
#
# COMPACT_ATOMS: atom_id res chain seq x y z
N MET A 1 -19.93 -5.90 30.47
CA MET A 1 -18.67 -6.41 29.84
C MET A 1 -17.68 -6.93 30.88
N ARG A 2 -17.87 -8.16 31.41
CA ARG A 2 -16.92 -8.82 32.34
C ARG A 2 -16.61 -10.29 31.99
N SER A 3 -17.19 -10.82 30.90
CA SER A 3 -17.11 -12.25 30.55
C SER A 3 -15.96 -12.61 29.59
N LEU A 4 -15.46 -11.67 28.77
CA LEU A 4 -14.41 -11.94 27.78
C LEU A 4 -12.98 -12.07 28.35
N ARG A 5 -12.73 -11.65 29.59
CA ARG A 5 -11.40 -11.77 30.21
C ARG A 5 -11.12 -13.16 30.80
N TYR A 6 -12.14 -14.01 30.97
CA TYR A 6 -11.97 -15.32 31.59
C TYR A 6 -11.59 -16.41 30.57
N THR A 7 -12.09 -16.32 29.33
CA THR A 7 -11.81 -17.27 28.25
C THR A 7 -10.37 -17.18 27.73
N LEU A 8 -9.76 -16.00 27.74
CA LEU A 8 -8.35 -15.80 27.35
C LEU A 8 -7.34 -16.38 28.36
N LYS A 9 -7.69 -16.42 29.66
CA LYS A 9 -6.79 -17.00 30.67
C LYS A 9 -6.80 -18.53 30.62
N LYS A 10 -7.97 -19.13 30.32
CA LYS A 10 -8.13 -20.59 30.28
C LYS A 10 -7.44 -21.24 29.07
N GLY A 11 -7.39 -20.56 27.91
CA GLY A 11 -6.67 -21.03 26.73
C GLY A 11 -5.13 -21.04 26.89
N ARG A 12 -4.59 -20.15 27.72
CA ARG A 12 -3.14 -20.07 28.01
C ARG A 12 -2.64 -21.23 28.86
N ASP A 13 -3.45 -21.71 29.80
CA ASP A 13 -3.06 -22.80 30.70
C ASP A 13 -3.08 -24.16 29.98
N THR A 14 -3.96 -24.37 28.99
CA THR A 14 -4.04 -25.62 28.22
C THR A 14 -2.87 -25.82 27.24
N VAL A 15 -2.29 -24.72 26.73
CA VAL A 15 -1.10 -24.77 25.85
C VAL A 15 0.18 -25.01 26.65
N LYS A 16 0.22 -24.58 27.93
CA LYS A 16 1.34 -24.87 28.83
C LYS A 16 1.41 -26.33 29.25
N GLU A 17 0.28 -27.03 29.28
CA GLU A 17 0.20 -28.42 29.74
C GLU A 17 0.47 -29.46 28.64
N THR A 18 0.46 -29.06 27.36
CA THR A 18 0.65 -29.95 26.20
C THR A 18 2.00 -29.80 25.49
N ALA A 19 2.92 -28.97 26.01
CA ALA A 19 4.26 -28.85 25.44
C ALA A 19 5.13 -30.08 25.79
N PRO A 20 5.69 -30.80 24.80
CA PRO A 20 6.49 -31.98 25.06
C PRO A 20 7.78 -31.62 25.82
N ARG A 21 7.88 -32.05 27.08
CA ARG A 21 9.13 -32.05 27.85
C ARG A 21 10.04 -33.14 27.32
N ARG A 22 10.81 -32.83 26.27
CA ARG A 22 12.16 -33.34 25.93
C ARG A 22 12.37 -33.20 24.42
N LEU A 23 13.00 -32.11 24.00
CA LEU A 23 13.69 -32.04 22.71
C LEU A 23 15.20 -31.92 22.98
N PRO A 24 16.05 -32.83 22.45
CA PRO A 24 17.50 -32.75 22.57
C PRO A 24 18.09 -31.64 21.68
N ALA A 25 19.17 -31.00 22.14
CA ALA A 25 19.87 -29.93 21.42
C ALA A 25 20.53 -30.46 20.13
N PRO A 26 20.11 -29.96 18.96
CA PRO A 26 20.59 -28.67 18.42
C PRO A 26 19.47 -27.71 17.97
N ALA A 27 18.20 -28.07 18.14
CA ALA A 27 17.06 -27.27 17.68
C ALA A 27 16.64 -26.12 18.63
N SER A 28 17.23 -26.02 19.82
CA SER A 28 16.94 -24.96 20.79
C SER A 28 17.61 -23.62 20.48
N GLY A 29 18.69 -23.59 19.69
CA GLY A 29 19.39 -22.36 19.33
C GLY A 29 18.65 -21.50 18.30
N ILE A 30 17.91 -22.13 17.40
CA ILE A 30 17.15 -21.45 16.33
C ILE A 30 15.83 -20.87 16.88
N ALA A 31 15.20 -21.57 17.83
CA ALA A 31 13.97 -21.10 18.47
C ALA A 31 14.18 -19.94 19.46
N LEU A 32 15.36 -19.82 20.08
CA LEU A 32 15.66 -18.72 21.01
C LEU A 32 16.06 -17.41 20.29
N SER A 33 16.65 -17.48 19.10
CA SER A 33 17.01 -16.28 18.32
C SER A 33 15.77 -15.61 17.67
N ALA A 34 14.78 -16.41 17.26
CA ALA A 34 13.50 -15.91 16.74
C ALA A 34 12.63 -15.21 17.81
N LEU A 35 12.86 -15.48 19.10
CA LEU A 35 12.15 -14.87 20.22
C LEU A 35 12.78 -13.54 20.67
N SER A 36 14.10 -13.35 20.49
CA SER A 36 14.78 -12.08 20.78
C SER A 36 14.58 -11.01 19.71
N GLU A 37 14.34 -11.40 18.45
CA GLU A 37 14.03 -10.44 17.36
C GLU A 37 12.62 -9.83 17.50
N LEU A 38 11.72 -10.48 18.24
CA LEU A 38 10.39 -9.96 18.55
C LEU A 38 10.38 -8.95 19.72
N GLU A 39 11.40 -8.94 20.60
CA GLU A 39 11.49 -7.97 21.71
C GLU A 39 12.08 -6.60 21.27
N VAL A 40 12.79 -6.55 20.14
CA VAL A 40 13.28 -5.28 19.56
C VAL A 40 12.18 -4.58 18.74
N LEU A 41 11.21 -5.34 18.21
CA LEU A 41 10.07 -4.79 17.48
C LEU A 41 9.04 -4.09 18.41
N ALA A 42 9.09 -4.34 19.72
CA ALA A 42 8.15 -3.76 20.69
C ALA A 42 8.52 -2.35 21.17
N ARG A 43 9.75 -1.87 20.95
CA ARG A 43 10.18 -0.54 21.46
C ARG A 43 10.04 0.61 20.46
N ASN A 44 9.79 0.32 19.18
CA ASN A 44 9.67 1.35 18.14
C ASN A 44 8.22 1.62 17.68
N VAL A 45 7.23 0.92 18.23
CA VAL A 45 5.81 1.10 17.85
C VAL A 45 5.20 2.38 18.45
N ASP A 46 5.67 2.83 19.62
CA ASP A 46 5.07 3.99 20.30
C ASP A 46 5.28 5.34 19.60
N HIS A 47 6.30 5.46 18.73
CA HIS A 47 6.53 6.72 17.99
C HIS A 47 5.75 6.82 16.66
N PHE A 48 5.42 5.70 16.02
CA PHE A 48 4.66 5.70 14.76
C PHE A 48 3.14 5.79 14.96
N VAL A 49 2.64 5.41 16.13
CA VAL A 49 1.20 5.49 16.46
C VAL A 49 0.74 6.92 16.78
N CYS A 50 1.61 7.76 17.35
CA CYS A 50 1.23 9.13 17.74
C CYS A 50 1.03 10.08 16.55
N ASP A 51 1.85 9.98 15.50
CA ASP A 51 1.69 10.80 14.28
C ASP A 51 0.53 10.31 13.41
N PHE A 52 0.22 9.00 13.47
CA PHE A 52 -0.93 8.42 12.76
C PHE A 52 -2.26 8.82 13.41
N ALA A 53 -2.31 8.86 14.75
CA ALA A 53 -3.51 9.28 15.47
C ALA A 53 -3.90 10.74 15.21
N HIS A 54 -2.94 11.66 15.09
CA HIS A 54 -3.23 13.06 14.78
C HIS A 54 -3.52 13.33 13.30
N SER A 55 -2.95 12.55 12.37
CA SER A 55 -3.23 12.65 10.94
C SER A 55 -4.62 12.13 10.54
N VAL A 56 -5.16 11.13 11.25
CA VAL A 56 -6.44 10.49 10.91
C VAL A 56 -7.64 11.19 11.56
N LEU A 57 -7.43 11.95 12.64
CA LEU A 57 -8.51 12.62 13.38
C LEU A 57 -8.96 13.97 12.81
N SER A 58 -8.37 14.47 11.72
CA SER A 58 -8.67 15.83 11.22
C SER A 58 -9.67 15.94 10.07
N ASP A 59 -10.16 14.84 9.47
CA ASP A 59 -11.35 14.94 8.60
C ASP A 59 -12.06 13.59 8.36
N PRO A 60 -13.21 13.31 9.01
CA PRO A 60 -14.02 12.12 8.71
C PRO A 60 -14.66 12.17 7.30
N ALA A 61 -14.48 13.27 6.54
CA ALA A 61 -14.95 13.40 5.15
C ALA A 61 -13.92 13.01 4.08
N THR A 62 -12.67 12.69 4.42
CA THR A 62 -11.66 12.21 3.43
C THR A 62 -11.64 10.69 3.23
N ASN A 63 -12.74 10.02 3.60
CA ASN A 63 -12.86 8.57 3.52
C ASN A 63 -13.08 8.08 2.09
N SER A 64 -12.25 7.12 1.68
CA SER A 64 -12.55 6.06 0.70
C SER A 64 -12.97 6.45 -0.72
N GLU A 65 -12.75 7.68 -1.18
CA GLU A 65 -13.21 8.07 -2.52
C GLU A 65 -12.48 7.28 -3.61
N ASN A 66 -13.26 6.54 -4.41
CA ASN A 66 -12.74 5.85 -5.58
C ASN A 66 -12.51 6.85 -6.75
N MET A 67 -11.79 6.43 -7.77
CA MET A 67 -11.42 7.28 -8.91
C MET A 67 -12.64 7.89 -9.60
N ARG A 68 -13.76 7.15 -9.67
CA ARG A 68 -15.00 7.60 -10.32
C ARG A 68 -15.66 8.75 -9.54
N GLU A 69 -15.69 8.64 -8.22
CA GLU A 69 -16.17 9.69 -7.32
C GLU A 69 -15.27 10.92 -7.36
N ILE A 70 -13.95 10.72 -7.36
CA ILE A 70 -12.97 11.80 -7.47
C ILE A 70 -13.19 12.59 -8.76
N VAL A 71 -13.27 11.91 -9.91
CA VAL A 71 -13.48 12.55 -11.23
C VAL A 71 -14.79 13.33 -11.29
N SER A 72 -15.84 12.84 -10.62
CA SER A 72 -17.18 13.47 -10.62
C SER A 72 -17.34 14.60 -9.60
N SER A 73 -16.30 14.88 -8.81
CA SER A 73 -16.36 15.87 -7.73
C SER A 73 -16.18 17.31 -8.22
N ALA A 74 -16.52 18.27 -7.36
CA ALA A 74 -16.37 19.70 -7.67
C ALA A 74 -14.89 20.16 -7.79
N ARG A 75 -13.94 19.43 -7.21
CA ARG A 75 -12.49 19.74 -7.21
C ARG A 75 -11.69 18.44 -7.40
N PRO A 76 -11.76 17.84 -8.60
CA PRO A 76 -11.26 16.49 -8.83
C PRO A 76 -9.72 16.41 -8.75
N ASP A 77 -9.02 17.47 -9.19
CA ASP A 77 -7.57 17.60 -9.07
C ASP A 77 -7.08 17.60 -7.61
N HIS A 78 -7.78 18.33 -6.74
CA HIS A 78 -7.45 18.41 -5.33
C HIS A 78 -7.70 17.08 -4.63
N LYS A 79 -8.89 16.50 -4.82
CA LYS A 79 -9.28 15.22 -4.22
C LYS A 79 -8.36 14.09 -4.65
N PHE A 80 -8.05 14.01 -5.95
CA PHE A 80 -7.06 13.07 -6.46
C PHE A 80 -5.70 13.25 -5.76
N SER A 81 -5.21 14.48 -5.65
CA SER A 81 -3.89 14.72 -5.07
C SER A 81 -3.78 14.26 -3.61
N VAL A 82 -4.85 14.43 -2.82
CA VAL A 82 -4.92 13.98 -1.42
C VAL A 82 -4.97 12.45 -1.37
N ALA A 83 -5.89 11.83 -2.10
CA ALA A 83 -6.08 10.37 -2.12
C ALA A 83 -4.83 9.65 -2.63
N TYR A 84 -4.22 10.16 -3.71
CA TYR A 84 -2.95 9.67 -4.24
C TYR A 84 -1.82 9.77 -3.21
N TYR A 85 -1.63 10.94 -2.59
CA TYR A 85 -0.56 11.15 -1.63
C TYR A 85 -0.68 10.23 -0.40
N GLN A 86 -1.88 10.07 0.15
CA GLN A 86 -2.14 9.17 1.28
C GLN A 86 -1.91 7.71 0.89
N THR A 87 -2.45 7.28 -0.26
CA THR A 87 -2.28 5.93 -0.78
C THR A 87 -0.80 5.62 -1.02
N MET A 88 -0.06 6.56 -1.60
CA MET A 88 1.35 6.39 -1.95
C MET A 88 2.23 6.13 -0.73
N LYS A 89 1.96 6.78 0.41
CA LYS A 89 2.68 6.52 1.66
C LYS A 89 2.57 5.05 2.09
N LEU A 90 1.36 4.50 2.02
CA LEU A 90 1.09 3.12 2.42
C LEU A 90 1.72 2.12 1.44
N VAL A 91 1.56 2.35 0.14
CA VAL A 91 2.17 1.53 -0.91
C VAL A 91 3.69 1.49 -0.77
N LEU A 92 4.34 2.65 -0.68
CA LEU A 92 5.80 2.74 -0.58
C LEU A 92 6.34 2.10 0.70
N SER A 93 5.66 2.28 1.83
CA SER A 93 6.01 1.60 3.07
C SER A 93 5.98 0.08 2.91
N ARG A 94 4.98 -0.44 2.21
CA ARG A 94 4.84 -1.88 1.94
C ARG A 94 5.89 -2.44 0.99
N LEU A 95 6.33 -1.62 0.04
CA LEU A 95 7.44 -1.97 -0.85
C LEU A 95 8.81 -1.85 -0.16
N GLY A 96 8.85 -1.50 1.13
CA GLY A 96 10.10 -1.37 1.90
C GLY A 96 10.87 -0.09 1.60
N ALA A 97 10.23 0.93 1.00
CA ALA A 97 10.88 2.20 0.73
C ALA A 97 11.04 3.01 2.03
N LYS A 98 12.28 3.43 2.32
CA LYS A 98 12.66 4.24 3.47
C LYS A 98 13.07 5.62 2.96
N ARG A 99 12.78 6.67 3.73
CA ARG A 99 13.11 8.08 3.40
C ARG A 99 12.59 8.47 2.01
N VAL A 100 11.27 8.50 1.86
CA VAL A 100 10.62 8.83 0.59
C VAL A 100 10.05 10.24 0.61
N LEU A 101 10.21 10.94 -0.50
CA LEU A 101 9.53 12.21 -0.78
C LEU A 101 8.51 11.99 -1.90
N VAL A 102 7.24 12.29 -1.62
CA VAL A 102 6.15 12.24 -2.59
C VAL A 102 5.59 13.65 -2.78
N SER A 103 5.58 14.13 -4.02
CA SER A 103 5.08 15.46 -4.35
C SER A 103 3.56 15.43 -4.61
N GLN A 104 2.78 15.89 -3.63
CA GLN A 104 1.33 16.05 -3.78
C GLN A 104 1.00 17.04 -4.91
N THR A 105 1.80 18.10 -5.07
CA THR A 105 1.59 19.09 -6.13
C THR A 105 1.81 18.51 -7.52
N ALA A 106 2.75 17.57 -7.69
CA ALA A 106 2.93 16.84 -8.95
C ALA A 106 1.69 15.97 -9.26
N GLY A 107 1.15 15.27 -8.25
CA GLY A 107 -0.13 14.55 -8.35
C GLY A 107 -1.26 15.43 -8.87
N ARG A 108 -1.44 16.59 -8.24
CA ARG A 108 -2.46 17.58 -8.64
C ARG A 108 -2.27 18.08 -10.08
N ARG A 109 -1.03 18.43 -10.46
CA ARG A 109 -0.73 18.92 -11.81
C ARG A 109 -0.96 17.86 -12.88
N ALA A 110 -0.56 16.62 -12.63
CA ALA A 110 -0.76 15.51 -13.57
C ALA A 110 -2.26 15.29 -13.82
N PHE A 111 -3.06 15.29 -12.76
CA PHE A 111 -4.51 15.17 -12.87
C PHE A 111 -5.16 16.35 -13.59
N ALA A 112 -4.78 17.58 -13.26
CA ALA A 112 -5.30 18.77 -13.94
C ALA A 112 -5.04 18.77 -15.45
N ARG A 113 -3.96 18.11 -15.92
CA ARG A 113 -3.65 17.98 -17.35
C ARG A 113 -4.47 16.87 -18.02
N LEU A 114 -4.68 15.74 -17.34
CA LEU A 114 -5.20 14.50 -17.93
C LEU A 114 -6.66 14.19 -17.58
N GLY A 115 -7.24 14.85 -16.59
CA GLY A 115 -8.55 14.54 -15.99
C GLY A 115 -9.79 14.71 -16.89
N HIS A 116 -9.59 14.76 -18.21
CA HIS A 116 -10.65 14.88 -19.21
C HIS A 116 -11.03 13.52 -19.86
N SER A 117 -10.31 12.43 -19.55
CA SER A 117 -10.66 11.10 -20.06
C SER A 117 -11.98 10.60 -19.47
N GLN A 118 -12.85 10.05 -20.31
CA GLN A 118 -14.13 9.45 -19.88
C GLN A 118 -13.94 8.03 -19.30
N ASP A 119 -12.86 7.33 -19.68
CA ASP A 119 -12.51 6.03 -19.13
C ASP A 119 -11.53 6.21 -17.95
N VAL A 120 -11.95 5.79 -16.76
CA VAL A 120 -11.17 5.86 -15.52
C VAL A 120 -9.92 4.97 -15.57
N PHE A 121 -9.95 3.85 -16.31
CA PHE A 121 -8.78 2.97 -16.46
C PHE A 121 -7.76 3.57 -17.42
N GLU A 122 -8.22 4.21 -18.49
CA GLU A 122 -7.35 4.96 -19.39
C GLU A 122 -6.73 6.16 -18.67
N LEU A 123 -7.52 6.91 -17.89
CA LEU A 123 -7.03 8.01 -17.06
C LEU A 123 -5.94 7.54 -16.09
N ALA A 124 -6.19 6.44 -15.37
CA ALA A 124 -5.23 5.85 -14.44
C ALA A 124 -3.94 5.39 -15.14
N ALA A 125 -4.03 4.81 -16.34
CA ALA A 125 -2.87 4.45 -17.14
C ALA A 125 -2.06 5.68 -17.56
N GLN A 126 -2.71 6.74 -18.06
CA GLN A 126 -2.06 7.99 -18.42
C GLN A 126 -1.40 8.66 -17.21
N LEU A 127 -2.07 8.69 -16.06
CA LEU A 127 -1.52 9.18 -14.80
C LEU A 127 -0.30 8.37 -14.36
N THR A 128 -0.33 7.05 -14.56
CA THR A 128 0.81 6.18 -14.22
C THR A 128 2.06 6.57 -15.00
N LEU A 129 1.93 6.75 -16.32
CA LEU A 129 3.06 7.18 -17.15
C LEU A 129 3.53 8.59 -16.76
N GLN A 130 2.60 9.54 -16.64
CA GLN A 130 2.92 10.94 -16.37
C GLN A 130 3.60 11.13 -15.01
N LEU A 131 3.13 10.46 -13.97
CA LEU A 131 3.68 10.61 -12.61
C LEU A 131 5.04 9.95 -12.45
N ALA A 132 5.30 8.87 -13.18
CA ALA A 132 6.60 8.22 -13.23
C ALA A 132 7.63 9.08 -13.98
N ASP A 133 7.23 9.74 -15.07
CA ASP A 133 8.10 10.63 -15.85
C ASP A 133 8.37 11.99 -15.16
N ASP A 134 7.40 12.55 -14.40
CA ASP A 134 7.50 13.91 -13.81
C ASP A 134 8.41 13.99 -12.55
N GLY A 135 9.07 12.89 -12.16
CA GLY A 135 9.93 12.84 -10.97
C GLY A 135 9.16 13.09 -9.66
N SER A 136 7.86 12.72 -9.63
CA SER A 136 6.96 13.02 -8.51
C SER A 136 7.32 12.31 -7.20
N ILE A 137 8.19 11.30 -7.28
CA ILE A 137 8.62 10.45 -6.16
C ILE A 137 10.14 10.37 -6.17
N THR A 138 10.76 10.58 -5.01
CA THR A 138 12.20 10.33 -4.79
C THR A 138 12.35 9.37 -3.63
N ILE A 139 13.02 8.24 -3.86
CA ILE A 139 13.29 7.20 -2.86
C ILE A 139 14.79 7.19 -2.60
N ASP A 140 15.20 7.54 -1.38
CA ASP A 140 16.62 7.54 -0.96
C ASP A 140 17.09 6.12 -0.62
N GLN A 141 16.23 5.32 0.02
CA GLN A 141 16.56 3.97 0.45
C GLN A 141 15.43 2.99 0.15
N LEU A 142 15.78 1.80 -0.32
CA LEU A 142 14.87 0.68 -0.49
C LEU A 142 15.42 -0.51 0.31
N ASP A 143 14.54 -1.23 1.01
CA ASP A 143 14.94 -2.43 1.73
C ASP A 143 15.47 -3.50 0.77
N ASP A 144 16.53 -4.21 1.18
CA ASP A 144 17.11 -5.31 0.41
C ASP A 144 16.10 -6.48 0.23
N GLN A 145 15.13 -6.58 1.13
CA GLN A 145 14.03 -7.55 1.06
C GLN A 145 12.81 -7.03 0.29
N SER A 146 12.92 -5.89 -0.41
CA SER A 146 11.81 -5.36 -1.21
C SER A 146 11.34 -6.38 -2.25
N PRO A 147 10.03 -6.61 -2.42
CA PRO A 147 9.51 -7.52 -3.42
C PRO A 147 9.68 -6.99 -4.86
N VAL A 148 10.14 -5.74 -5.02
CA VAL A 148 10.26 -5.05 -6.31
C VAL A 148 11.68 -4.54 -6.50
N ALA A 149 12.21 -4.70 -7.72
CA ALA A 149 13.53 -4.18 -8.05
C ALA A 149 13.58 -2.65 -7.97
N HIS A 150 14.70 -2.10 -7.51
CA HIS A 150 14.90 -0.65 -7.35
C HIS A 150 14.60 0.16 -8.62
N SER A 151 14.92 -0.38 -9.81
CA SER A 151 14.66 0.28 -11.08
C SER A 151 13.17 0.38 -11.45
N ARG A 152 12.29 -0.35 -10.76
CA ARG A 152 10.85 -0.48 -11.07
C ARG A 152 9.95 0.03 -9.96
N VAL A 153 10.51 0.26 -8.76
CA VAL A 153 9.72 0.57 -7.56
C VAL A 153 8.79 1.76 -7.75
N ILE A 154 9.22 2.81 -8.44
CA ILE A 154 8.41 4.02 -8.67
C ILE A 154 7.18 3.70 -9.52
N VAL A 155 7.36 3.09 -10.69
CA VAL A 155 6.24 2.81 -11.60
C VAL A 155 5.30 1.76 -11.01
N VAL A 156 5.83 0.76 -10.29
CA VAL A 156 5.02 -0.25 -9.60
C VAL A 156 4.22 0.37 -8.45
N ALA A 157 4.82 1.27 -7.67
CA ALA A 157 4.12 1.97 -6.59
C ALA A 157 2.98 2.83 -7.14
N ILE A 158 3.23 3.59 -8.22
CA ILE A 158 2.21 4.42 -8.87
C ILE A 158 1.08 3.55 -9.42
N PHE A 159 1.41 2.44 -10.08
CA PHE A 159 0.42 1.48 -10.57
C PHE A 159 -0.44 0.93 -9.43
N ALA A 160 0.16 0.50 -8.32
CA ALA A 160 -0.56 0.01 -7.15
C ALA A 160 -1.49 1.07 -6.55
N ALA A 161 -1.03 2.33 -6.50
CA ALA A 161 -1.87 3.43 -6.02
C ALA A 161 -3.06 3.68 -6.95
N MET A 162 -2.84 3.70 -8.28
CA MET A 162 -3.92 3.82 -9.24
C MET A 162 -4.91 2.66 -9.14
N LEU A 163 -4.41 1.42 -9.02
CA LEU A 163 -5.21 0.22 -8.88
C LEU A 163 -6.11 0.29 -7.65
N SER A 164 -5.56 0.65 -6.49
CA SER A 164 -6.37 0.79 -5.27
C SER A 164 -7.42 1.91 -5.36
N LEU A 165 -7.16 2.99 -6.10
CA LEU A 165 -8.17 4.04 -6.35
C LEU A 165 -9.26 3.58 -7.33
N LEU A 166 -8.98 2.60 -8.20
CA LEU A 166 -9.94 2.06 -9.15
C LEU A 166 -10.86 0.99 -8.53
N THR A 167 -10.44 0.34 -7.44
CA THR A 167 -11.23 -0.68 -6.74
C THR A 167 -12.37 -0.04 -5.94
N GLU A 168 -13.56 -0.65 -6.01
CA GLU A 168 -14.76 -0.21 -5.28
C GLU A 168 -14.67 -0.60 -3.80
N THR A 169 -15.20 0.24 -2.92
CA THR A 169 -14.93 0.21 -1.47
C THR A 169 -16.11 -0.30 -0.63
N ASP A 170 -17.12 -0.93 -1.24
CA ASP A 170 -18.46 -1.13 -0.65
C ASP A 170 -18.48 -1.72 0.78
N ASP A 171 -17.54 -2.59 1.16
CA ASP A 171 -17.41 -3.11 2.53
C ASP A 171 -15.95 -3.43 2.95
N ALA A 172 -14.96 -3.16 2.09
CA ALA A 172 -13.57 -3.56 2.32
C ALA A 172 -12.77 -2.44 2.99
N ASP A 173 -11.93 -2.83 3.97
CA ASP A 173 -10.97 -1.92 4.60
C ASP A 173 -10.02 -1.34 3.54
N ARG A 174 -9.89 -0.01 3.52
CA ARG A 174 -9.02 0.71 2.58
C ARG A 174 -7.58 0.21 2.65
N ASP A 175 -7.10 -0.12 3.85
CA ASP A 175 -5.75 -0.64 4.03
C ASP A 175 -5.62 -2.04 3.42
N ALA A 176 -6.67 -2.87 3.47
CA ALA A 176 -6.72 -4.19 2.84
C ALA A 176 -6.66 -4.07 1.31
N ILE A 177 -7.45 -3.18 0.71
CA ILE A 177 -7.42 -2.89 -0.73
C ILE A 177 -6.02 -2.44 -1.16
N ILE A 178 -5.41 -1.51 -0.41
CA ILE A 178 -4.04 -1.05 -0.72
C ILE A 178 -3.03 -2.20 -0.58
N SER A 179 -3.25 -3.14 0.36
CA SER A 179 -2.42 -4.35 0.50
C SER A 179 -2.47 -5.18 -0.78
N ALA A 180 -3.67 -5.59 -1.16
CA ALA A 180 -3.91 -6.47 -2.28
C ALA A 180 -3.45 -5.82 -3.59
N ALA A 181 -3.71 -4.52 -3.77
CA ALA A 181 -3.22 -3.78 -4.94
C ALA A 181 -1.68 -3.73 -5.00
N THR A 182 -1.00 -3.57 -3.85
CA THR A 182 0.48 -3.55 -3.79
C THR A 182 1.06 -4.92 -4.10
N ASP A 183 0.52 -5.98 -3.50
CA ASP A 183 0.97 -7.36 -3.72
C ASP A 183 0.76 -7.78 -5.17
N LEU A 184 -0.40 -7.45 -5.75
CA LEU A 184 -0.71 -7.75 -7.14
C LEU A 184 0.22 -6.98 -8.10
N ALA A 185 0.47 -5.69 -7.83
CA ALA A 185 1.40 -4.90 -8.64
C ALA A 185 2.83 -5.43 -8.57
N ALA A 186 3.30 -5.86 -7.38
CA ALA A 186 4.60 -6.49 -7.22
C ALA A 186 4.70 -7.81 -8.01
N ALA A 187 3.64 -8.61 -8.03
CA ALA A 187 3.57 -9.85 -8.79
C ALA A 187 3.65 -9.63 -10.32
N VAL A 188 3.06 -8.54 -10.84
CA VAL A 188 3.09 -8.21 -12.28
C VAL A 188 4.13 -7.15 -12.66
N GLN A 189 5.11 -6.87 -11.80
CA GLN A 189 6.08 -5.77 -11.97
C GLN A 189 6.84 -5.78 -13.30
N VAL A 190 7.16 -6.97 -13.84
CA VAL A 190 7.89 -7.10 -15.11
C VAL A 190 7.02 -6.61 -16.27
N THR A 191 5.74 -6.98 -16.26
CA THR A 191 4.75 -6.54 -17.25
C THR A 191 4.50 -5.05 -17.14
N ILE A 192 4.32 -4.52 -15.92
CA ILE A 192 4.16 -3.06 -15.71
C ILE A 192 5.34 -2.30 -16.32
N GLN A 193 6.57 -2.76 -16.04
CA GLN A 193 7.78 -2.12 -16.54
C GLN A 193 7.88 -2.14 -18.08
N ASP A 194 7.55 -3.27 -18.71
CA ASP A 194 7.58 -3.41 -20.18
C ASP A 194 6.55 -2.47 -20.85
N LEU A 195 5.32 -2.43 -20.32
CA LEU A 195 4.26 -1.55 -20.82
C LEU A 195 4.60 -0.07 -20.62
N TYR A 196 5.21 0.26 -19.47
CA TYR A 196 5.72 1.60 -19.18
C TYR A 196 6.80 2.04 -20.19
N GLN A 197 7.78 1.18 -20.46
CA GLN A 197 8.86 1.48 -21.41
C GLN A 197 8.33 1.67 -22.84
N LYS A 198 7.33 0.88 -23.23
CA LYS A 198 6.65 1.01 -24.53
C LYS A 198 5.68 2.20 -24.59
N LYS A 199 5.38 2.83 -23.45
CA LYS A 199 4.34 3.85 -23.30
C LYS A 199 2.98 3.37 -23.81
N ASP A 200 2.67 2.09 -23.63
CA ASP A 200 1.44 1.47 -24.12
C ASP A 200 0.29 1.69 -23.12
N ILE A 201 -0.38 2.84 -23.27
CA ILE A 201 -1.50 3.27 -22.41
C ILE A 201 -2.65 2.25 -22.46
N SER A 202 -2.98 1.73 -23.65
CA SER A 202 -4.12 0.82 -23.83
C SER A 202 -3.89 -0.51 -23.12
N ALA A 203 -2.69 -1.07 -23.26
CA ALA A 203 -2.32 -2.30 -22.57
C ALA A 203 -2.24 -2.09 -21.05
N LEU A 204 -1.74 -0.94 -20.59
CA LEU A 204 -1.66 -0.62 -19.17
C LEU A 204 -3.06 -0.44 -18.55
N ALA A 205 -3.98 0.23 -19.24
CA ALA A 205 -5.39 0.35 -18.84
C ALA A 205 -6.08 -1.02 -18.76
N SER A 206 -5.83 -1.88 -19.75
CA SER A 206 -6.34 -3.26 -19.76
C SER A 206 -5.79 -4.08 -18.59
N LEU A 207 -4.50 -3.90 -18.25
CA LEU A 207 -3.89 -4.53 -17.09
C LEU A 207 -4.51 -4.05 -15.78
N LEU A 208 -4.69 -2.73 -15.61
CA LEU A 208 -5.38 -2.15 -14.44
C LEU A 208 -6.79 -2.71 -14.29
N LYS A 209 -7.56 -2.77 -15.38
CA LYS A 209 -8.92 -3.31 -15.39
C LYS A 209 -8.96 -4.78 -14.97
N ARG A 210 -8.05 -5.61 -15.49
CA ARG A 210 -7.94 -7.02 -15.10
C ARG A 210 -7.53 -7.18 -13.64
N CYS A 211 -6.60 -6.36 -13.17
CA CYS A 211 -6.14 -6.41 -11.78
C CYS A 211 -7.23 -5.95 -10.80
N ALA A 212 -8.04 -4.94 -11.17
CA ALA A 212 -9.07 -4.38 -10.30
C ALA A 212 -10.16 -5.41 -9.92
N SER A 213 -10.41 -6.43 -10.74
CA SER A 213 -11.35 -7.52 -10.38
C SER A 213 -10.79 -8.55 -9.38
N HIS A 214 -9.54 -8.40 -8.96
CA HIS A 214 -8.84 -9.33 -8.06
C HIS A 214 -8.37 -8.66 -6.75
N VAL A 215 -8.64 -7.37 -6.59
CA VAL A 215 -8.36 -6.57 -5.39
C VAL A 215 -9.67 -6.34 -4.67
#